data_AF-A0A950A380-F1
#
_entry.id   AF-A0A950A380-F1
#
_cell.length_a   1.000
_cell.length_b   1.000
_cell.length_c   1.000
_cell.angle_alpha   90.00
_cell.angle_beta   90.00
_cell.angle_gamma   90.00
#
_symmetry.space_group_name_H-M   'P 1'
#
loop_
_entity.id
_entity.type
_entity.pdbx_description
1 polymer ?
#
loop_
_entity_poly.entity_id
_entity_poly.type
_entity_poly.pdbx_seq_one_letter_code
_entity_poly.pdbx_strand_id
1 'polypeptide(L)'
;IFIAVVPVLIFNYVGFELPSNAGEEMKNPRRDVPIAILRSGIGTVLLYGGPVLGILLVLPLSRVTSLTGFVTSIQTVFTVYGGHVSSSGTATLTGAGKVLGDVAALGFIAALLTSGSSWIMGADRAQAVACYDGAGPRFLGHISARFGTPVRVNLLTGVMSTLLFVMASEITSGNAGKYFSVVLALAISTTTIAYLSIFPALFRLRRSHPHVKRPYRVPGGNLGALIVAAISTFWAALATVALVWPGFGTSDPDSALPTGFTATAHQSAQRLQFELSQIIPLLVLFAVGAVFYWLGSDTRRHLVPKNLATSDSVAPAVGLG
;
A
#
# COMPACT_ATOMS: atom_id res chain seq x y z
N ILE A 1 16.05 -15.76 6.06
CA ILE A 1 16.20 -14.28 5.90
C ILE A 1 15.35 -13.75 4.74
N PHE A 2 15.56 -14.19 3.49
CA PHE A 2 14.83 -13.65 2.33
C PHE A 2 13.29 -13.72 2.45
N ILE A 3 12.73 -14.89 2.83
CA ILE A 3 11.27 -15.08 2.96
C ILE A 3 10.63 -14.08 3.95
N ALA A 4 11.34 -13.75 5.04
CA ALA A 4 10.82 -12.85 6.06
C ALA A 4 10.68 -11.38 5.58
N VAL A 5 11.45 -10.98 4.57
CA VAL A 5 11.39 -9.60 4.02
C VAL A 5 10.49 -9.49 2.79
N VAL A 6 10.02 -10.60 2.22
CA VAL A 6 9.13 -10.61 1.04
C VAL A 6 7.89 -9.72 1.22
N PRO A 7 7.14 -9.74 2.34
CA PRO A 7 5.96 -8.89 2.49
C PRO A 7 6.28 -7.40 2.41
N VAL A 8 7.38 -6.98 3.03
CA VAL A 8 7.85 -5.58 3.01
C VAL A 8 8.32 -5.18 1.61
N LEU A 9 9.01 -6.09 0.91
CA LEU A 9 9.45 -5.85 -0.47
C LEU A 9 8.26 -5.71 -1.42
N ILE A 10 7.22 -6.53 -1.28
CA ILE A 10 5.99 -6.39 -2.07
C ILE A 10 5.27 -5.09 -1.73
N PHE A 11 5.17 -4.76 -0.44
CA PHE A 11 4.54 -3.52 0.02
C PHE A 11 5.20 -2.28 -0.59
N ASN A 12 6.50 -2.33 -0.83
CA ASN A 12 7.24 -1.24 -1.45
C ASN A 12 6.77 -0.90 -2.89
N TYR A 13 6.15 -1.85 -3.59
CA TYR A 13 5.63 -1.64 -4.94
C TYR A 13 4.11 -1.38 -4.97
N VAL A 14 3.47 -1.32 -3.81
CA VAL A 14 2.05 -0.93 -3.70
C VAL A 14 1.93 0.53 -4.10
N GLY A 15 0.89 0.85 -4.87
CA GLY A 15 0.63 2.20 -5.37
C GLY A 15 0.91 2.35 -6.86
N PHE A 16 1.62 1.41 -7.48
CA PHE A 16 1.87 1.39 -8.92
C PHE A 16 0.58 1.20 -9.75
N GLU A 17 -0.48 0.70 -9.12
CA GLU A 17 -1.83 0.58 -9.69
C GLU A 17 -2.63 1.89 -9.65
N LEU A 18 -2.28 2.85 -8.78
CA LEU A 18 -3.06 4.09 -8.59
C LEU A 18 -3.22 4.91 -9.88
N PRO A 19 -2.20 5.06 -10.75
CA PRO A 19 -2.38 5.74 -12.03
C PRO A 19 -3.44 5.08 -12.93
N SER A 20 -3.64 3.76 -12.79
CA SER A 20 -4.67 3.04 -13.56
C SER A 20 -6.08 3.39 -13.10
N ASN A 21 -6.27 3.76 -11.83
CA ASN A 21 -7.56 4.20 -11.28
C ASN A 21 -7.98 5.58 -11.83
N ALA A 22 -7.01 6.38 -12.29
CA ALA A 22 -7.24 7.66 -12.96
C ALA A 22 -7.18 7.53 -14.51
N GLY A 23 -7.27 6.30 -15.04
CA GLY A 23 -7.14 6.04 -16.47
C GLY A 23 -8.17 6.77 -17.34
N GLU A 24 -9.37 7.04 -16.82
CA GLU A 24 -10.41 7.78 -17.55
C GLU A 24 -10.08 9.27 -17.74
N GLU A 25 -9.17 9.82 -16.94
CA GLU A 25 -8.74 11.23 -17.01
C GLU A 25 -7.44 11.39 -17.84
N MET A 26 -6.84 10.28 -18.29
CA MET A 26 -5.62 10.32 -19.10
C MET A 26 -5.93 10.62 -20.57
N LYS A 27 -5.09 11.48 -21.19
CA LYS A 27 -5.22 11.82 -22.62
C LYS A 27 -5.04 10.59 -23.52
N ASN A 28 -4.07 9.72 -23.23
CA ASN A 28 -3.88 8.48 -23.99
C ASN A 28 -3.53 7.32 -23.05
N PRO A 29 -4.52 6.70 -22.39
CA PRO A 29 -4.29 5.67 -21.37
C PRO A 29 -3.49 4.47 -21.90
N ARG A 30 -3.64 4.15 -23.19
CA ARG A 30 -2.93 3.04 -23.87
C ARG A 30 -1.42 3.22 -23.91
N ARG A 31 -0.95 4.46 -24.02
CA ARG A 31 0.48 4.81 -24.07
C ARG A 31 0.98 5.33 -22.73
N ASP A 32 0.16 6.10 -22.03
CA ASP A 32 0.56 6.83 -20.84
C ASP A 32 0.72 5.89 -19.64
N VAL A 33 -0.19 4.91 -19.45
CA VAL A 33 -0.11 3.97 -18.31
C VAL A 33 1.18 3.13 -18.36
N PRO A 34 1.53 2.44 -19.46
CA PRO A 34 2.74 1.62 -19.49
C PRO A 34 4.03 2.45 -19.34
N ILE A 35 4.08 3.63 -19.95
CA ILE A 35 5.24 4.52 -19.83
C ILE A 35 5.35 5.08 -18.42
N ALA A 36 4.23 5.43 -17.78
CA ALA A 36 4.21 5.86 -16.39
C ALA A 36 4.76 4.76 -15.49
N ILE A 37 4.25 3.52 -15.59
CA ILE A 37 4.74 2.39 -14.80
C ILE A 37 6.25 2.16 -15.00
N LEU A 38 6.74 2.21 -16.25
CA LEU A 38 8.16 2.02 -16.53
C LEU A 38 9.03 3.14 -15.94
N ARG A 39 8.62 4.40 -16.11
CA ARG A 39 9.32 5.57 -15.53
C ARG A 39 9.28 5.53 -14.01
N SER A 40 8.16 5.17 -13.41
CA SER A 40 8.02 4.97 -11.97
C SER A 40 8.94 3.86 -11.48
N GLY A 41 9.07 2.76 -12.22
CA GLY A 41 9.99 1.66 -11.88
C GLY A 41 11.46 2.11 -11.88
N ILE A 42 11.92 2.74 -12.95
CA ILE A 42 13.30 3.27 -13.04
C ILE A 42 13.53 4.34 -11.96
N GLY A 43 12.57 5.25 -11.80
CA GLY A 43 12.61 6.29 -10.76
C GLY A 43 12.69 5.69 -9.36
N THR A 44 11.93 4.64 -9.09
CA THR A 44 11.95 3.93 -7.79
C THR A 44 13.31 3.32 -7.52
N VAL A 45 13.91 2.64 -8.50
CA VAL A 45 15.26 2.05 -8.33
C VAL A 45 16.28 3.12 -7.97
N LEU A 46 16.26 4.26 -8.66
CA LEU A 46 17.21 5.35 -8.41
C LEU A 46 16.94 6.07 -7.08
N LEU A 47 15.68 6.43 -6.83
CA LEU A 47 15.25 7.20 -5.67
C LEU A 47 15.19 6.39 -4.37
N TYR A 48 15.13 5.06 -4.44
CA TYR A 48 15.31 4.20 -3.27
C TYR A 48 16.77 3.79 -3.12
N GLY A 49 17.42 3.38 -4.21
CA GLY A 49 18.79 2.90 -4.20
C GLY A 49 19.75 3.95 -3.65
N GLY A 50 19.65 5.20 -4.12
CA GLY A 50 20.49 6.31 -3.66
C GLY A 50 20.43 6.53 -2.15
N PRO A 51 19.25 6.82 -1.58
CA PRO A 51 19.09 7.00 -0.13
C PRO A 51 19.45 5.78 0.70
N VAL A 52 19.10 4.55 0.26
CA VAL A 52 19.47 3.32 0.97
C VAL A 52 20.99 3.17 1.04
N LEU A 53 21.70 3.37 -0.07
CA LEU A 53 23.17 3.37 -0.09
C LEU A 53 23.74 4.47 0.81
N GLY A 54 23.16 5.67 0.78
CA GLY A 54 23.55 6.77 1.65
C GLY A 54 23.43 6.43 3.14
N ILE A 55 22.30 5.85 3.56
CA ILE A 55 22.10 5.40 4.95
C ILE A 55 23.17 4.37 5.34
N LEU A 56 23.42 3.37 4.49
CA LEU A 56 24.36 2.28 4.77
C LEU A 56 25.83 2.72 4.79
N LEU A 57 26.17 3.80 4.08
CA LEU A 57 27.51 4.41 4.12
C LEU A 57 27.73 5.25 5.37
N VAL A 58 26.68 5.90 5.88
CA VAL A 58 26.76 6.83 7.01
C VAL A 58 26.60 6.14 8.36
N LEU A 59 25.69 5.16 8.45
CA LEU A 59 25.34 4.51 9.70
C LEU A 59 25.88 3.08 9.76
N PRO A 60 26.41 2.62 10.91
CA PRO A 60 26.69 1.21 11.11
C PRO A 60 25.40 0.40 11.09
N LEU A 61 25.46 -0.84 10.57
CA LEU A 61 24.29 -1.71 10.39
C LEU A 61 23.46 -1.92 11.67
N SER A 62 24.11 -1.91 12.83
CA SER A 62 23.46 -2.06 14.15
C SER A 62 22.56 -0.88 14.53
N ARG A 63 22.63 0.24 13.81
CA ARG A 63 21.86 1.47 14.08
C ARG A 63 20.81 1.76 13.00
N VAL A 64 20.75 0.95 11.96
CA VAL A 64 19.74 1.07 10.91
C VAL A 64 18.45 0.46 11.43
N THR A 65 17.51 1.32 11.83
CA THR A 65 16.15 0.92 12.23
C THR A 65 15.15 1.28 11.12
N SER A 66 14.04 0.53 11.04
CA SER A 66 13.01 0.76 10.03
C SER A 66 12.28 2.10 10.17
N LEU A 67 12.15 2.63 11.40
CA LEU A 67 11.41 3.88 11.66
C LEU A 67 12.33 5.11 11.62
N THR A 68 13.47 5.06 12.31
CA THR A 68 14.31 6.25 12.54
C THR A 68 15.60 6.26 11.73
N GLY A 69 15.93 5.19 11.00
CA GLY A 69 17.19 5.06 10.26
C GLY A 69 17.45 6.20 9.27
N PHE A 70 16.43 6.59 8.49
CA PHE A 70 16.54 7.71 7.56
C PHE A 70 16.79 9.04 8.28
N VAL A 71 15.95 9.39 9.27
CA VAL A 71 16.10 10.66 10.03
C VAL A 71 17.44 10.72 10.75
N THR A 72 17.86 9.61 11.36
CA THR A 72 19.14 9.50 12.08
C THR A 72 20.33 9.64 11.13
N SER A 73 20.23 9.13 9.90
CA SER A 73 21.30 9.28 8.89
C SER A 73 21.45 10.75 8.48
N ILE A 74 20.35 11.46 8.23
CA ILE A 74 20.38 12.90 7.89
C ILE A 74 20.99 13.70 9.04
N GLN A 75 20.56 13.44 10.27
CA GLN A 75 21.12 14.10 11.45
C GLN A 75 22.62 13.84 11.58
N THR A 76 23.06 12.60 11.38
CA THR A 76 24.49 12.24 11.41
C THR A 76 25.28 13.01 10.35
N VAL A 77 24.81 13.08 9.10
CA VAL A 77 25.50 13.82 8.03
C VAL A 77 25.62 15.30 8.36
N PHE A 78 24.57 15.92 8.89
CA PHE A 78 24.59 17.35 9.18
C PHE A 78 25.44 17.77 10.38
N THR A 79 25.92 16.82 11.19
CA THR A 79 26.92 17.12 12.23
C THR A 79 28.21 17.73 11.65
N VAL A 80 28.53 17.45 10.38
CA VAL A 80 29.67 18.06 9.65
C VAL A 80 29.55 19.60 9.59
N TYR A 81 28.34 20.13 9.54
CA TYR A 81 28.06 21.58 9.49
C TYR A 81 27.82 22.20 10.87
N GLY A 82 27.93 21.40 11.93
CA GLY A 82 27.74 21.85 13.31
C GLY A 82 26.99 20.82 14.14
N GLY A 83 27.68 20.27 15.14
CA GLY A 83 27.14 19.23 16.01
C GLY A 83 28.19 18.19 16.36
N HIS A 84 27.76 17.13 17.03
CA HIS A 84 28.59 15.96 17.27
C HIS A 84 27.74 14.71 17.42
N VAL A 85 28.33 13.56 17.09
CA VAL A 85 27.76 12.25 17.39
C VAL A 85 28.37 11.78 18.71
N SER A 86 27.54 11.63 19.73
CA SER A 86 27.96 11.07 21.02
C SER A 86 28.50 9.64 20.85
N SER A 87 29.31 9.15 21.79
CA SER A 87 29.74 7.75 21.86
C SER A 87 28.57 6.75 21.91
N SER A 88 27.40 7.22 22.36
CA SER A 88 26.13 6.47 22.31
C SER A 88 25.52 6.35 20.90
N GLY A 89 26.14 6.96 19.89
CA GLY A 89 25.67 7.03 18.51
C GLY A 89 24.49 7.99 18.30
N THR A 90 24.28 8.94 19.22
CA THR A 90 23.22 9.94 19.14
C THR A 90 23.79 11.21 18.50
N ALA A 91 23.26 11.59 17.33
CA ALA A 91 23.64 12.81 16.64
C ALA A 91 22.95 14.02 17.27
N THR A 92 23.73 15.00 17.70
CA THR A 92 23.24 16.30 18.18
C THR A 92 23.70 17.38 17.21
N LEU A 93 22.76 18.23 16.78
CA LEU A 93 23.01 19.29 15.80
C LEU A 93 23.10 20.64 16.49
N THR A 94 24.06 21.46 16.10
CA THR A 94 24.24 22.83 16.61
C THR A 94 24.56 23.79 15.46
N GLY A 95 24.33 25.10 15.66
CA GLY A 95 24.65 26.11 14.64
C GLY A 95 23.98 25.85 13.29
N ALA A 96 24.78 25.88 12.21
CA ALA A 96 24.29 25.68 10.84
C ALA A 96 23.76 24.26 10.60
N GLY A 97 24.33 23.23 11.25
CA GLY A 97 23.82 21.86 11.19
C GLY A 97 22.38 21.73 11.71
N LYS A 98 22.02 22.49 12.75
CA LYS A 98 20.63 22.50 13.26
C LYS A 98 19.67 23.11 12.24
N VAL A 99 20.03 24.25 11.64
CA VAL A 99 19.18 24.91 10.64
C VAL A 99 18.94 24.00 9.44
N LEU A 100 19.99 23.36 8.92
CA LEU A 100 19.87 22.39 7.82
C LEU A 100 19.01 21.18 8.22
N GLY A 101 19.17 20.68 9.45
CA GLY A 101 18.33 19.61 10.01
C GLY A 101 16.85 19.99 10.08
N ASP A 102 16.53 21.19 10.56
CA ASP A 102 15.17 21.68 10.66
C ASP A 102 14.53 21.86 9.25
N VAL A 103 15.29 22.39 8.28
CA VAL A 103 14.83 22.51 6.89
C VAL A 103 14.58 21.14 6.27
N ALA A 104 15.47 20.18 6.47
CA ALA A 104 15.28 18.81 5.98
C ALA A 104 14.08 18.12 6.64
N ALA A 105 13.86 18.35 7.94
CA ALA A 105 12.69 17.82 8.66
C ALA A 105 11.39 18.41 8.10
N LEU A 106 11.34 19.72 7.84
CA LEU A 106 10.19 20.36 7.19
C LEU A 106 9.94 19.81 5.78
N GLY A 107 11.01 19.63 4.99
CA GLY A 107 10.93 19.01 3.68
C GLY A 107 10.41 17.58 3.73
N PHE A 108 10.86 16.80 4.71
CA PHE A 108 10.38 15.43 4.93
C PHE A 108 8.90 15.39 5.33
N ILE A 109 8.45 16.28 6.21
CA ILE A 109 7.03 16.43 6.57
C ILE A 109 6.19 16.78 5.35
N ALA A 110 6.63 17.76 4.55
CA ALA A 110 5.94 18.16 3.32
C ALA A 110 5.86 17.01 2.30
N ALA A 111 6.94 16.22 2.17
CA ALA A 111 6.98 15.05 1.31
C ALA A 111 5.98 13.97 1.76
N LEU A 112 5.91 13.68 3.07
CA LEU A 112 4.95 12.72 3.63
C LEU A 112 3.50 13.18 3.44
N LEU A 113 3.21 14.47 3.68
CA LEU A 113 1.87 15.04 3.47
C LEU A 113 1.43 14.95 2.01
N THR A 114 2.35 15.26 1.08
CA THR A 114 2.08 15.19 -0.36
C THR A 114 1.85 13.74 -0.78
N SER A 115 2.72 12.82 -0.34
CA SER A 115 2.61 11.39 -0.65
C SER A 115 1.28 10.80 -0.17
N GLY A 116 0.90 11.06 1.08
CA GLY A 116 -0.38 10.58 1.63
C GLY A 116 -1.59 11.14 0.88
N SER A 117 -1.54 12.43 0.52
CA SER A 117 -2.60 13.06 -0.27
C SER A 117 -2.76 12.43 -1.66
N SER A 118 -1.64 12.12 -2.33
CA SER A 118 -1.65 11.43 -3.64
C SER A 118 -2.26 10.03 -3.56
N TRP A 119 -2.00 9.30 -2.47
CA TRP A 119 -2.55 7.96 -2.25
C TRP A 119 -4.06 7.98 -2.05
N ILE A 120 -4.54 8.89 -1.21
CA ILE A 120 -5.98 9.05 -0.91
C ILE A 120 -6.76 9.32 -2.20
N MET A 121 -6.25 10.19 -3.08
CA MET A 121 -6.91 10.51 -4.35
C MET A 121 -7.16 9.27 -5.23
N GLY A 122 -6.19 8.36 -5.34
CA GLY A 122 -6.31 7.17 -6.19
C GLY A 122 -7.10 6.03 -5.54
N ALA A 123 -6.93 5.82 -4.23
CA ALA A 123 -7.59 4.76 -3.49
C ALA A 123 -9.09 5.04 -3.31
N ASP A 124 -9.44 6.27 -2.91
CA ASP A 124 -10.84 6.66 -2.67
C ASP A 124 -11.66 6.64 -3.96
N ARG A 125 -11.02 6.97 -5.08
CA ARG A 125 -11.66 6.88 -6.40
C ARG A 125 -11.99 5.44 -6.77
N ALA A 126 -11.05 4.51 -6.60
CA ALA A 126 -11.31 3.09 -6.85
C ALA A 126 -12.46 2.56 -5.98
N GLN A 127 -12.47 2.94 -4.70
CA GLN A 127 -13.54 2.55 -3.78
C GLN A 127 -14.89 3.17 -4.17
N ALA A 128 -14.91 4.44 -4.59
CA ALA A 128 -16.14 5.10 -5.03
C ALA A 128 -16.72 4.43 -6.27
N VAL A 129 -15.90 4.12 -7.27
CA VAL A 129 -16.33 3.40 -8.47
C VAL A 129 -16.85 2.00 -8.11
N ALA A 130 -16.15 1.27 -7.22
CA ALA A 130 -16.64 -0.01 -6.73
C ALA A 130 -18.02 0.10 -6.04
N CYS A 131 -18.23 1.15 -5.23
CA CYS A 131 -19.53 1.42 -4.60
C CYS A 131 -20.61 1.82 -5.62
N TYR A 132 -20.24 2.53 -6.68
CA TYR A 132 -21.13 2.88 -7.79
C TYR A 132 -21.62 1.63 -8.54
N ASP A 133 -20.73 0.66 -8.75
CA ASP A 133 -21.03 -0.65 -9.36
C ASP A 133 -21.73 -1.62 -8.38
N GLY A 134 -22.06 -1.15 -7.17
CA GLY A 134 -22.77 -1.94 -6.17
C GLY A 134 -21.90 -2.96 -5.45
N ALA A 135 -20.57 -2.87 -5.46
CA ALA A 135 -19.72 -3.63 -4.53
C ALA A 135 -19.80 -3.10 -3.08
N GLY A 136 -20.39 -1.92 -2.90
CA GLY A 136 -20.63 -1.26 -1.62
C GLY A 136 -21.91 -0.41 -1.64
N PRO A 137 -22.19 0.35 -0.56
CA PRO A 137 -23.33 1.26 -0.50
C PRO A 137 -23.26 2.34 -1.59
N ARG A 138 -24.30 2.48 -2.42
CA ARG A 138 -24.35 3.46 -3.52
C ARG A 138 -24.11 4.90 -3.06
N PHE A 139 -24.48 5.21 -1.83
CA PHE A 139 -24.24 6.50 -1.20
C PHE A 139 -22.75 6.91 -1.26
N LEU A 140 -21.83 5.96 -1.09
CA LEU A 140 -20.38 6.23 -1.15
C LEU A 140 -19.87 6.42 -2.58
N GLY A 141 -20.54 5.86 -3.59
CA GLY A 141 -20.13 5.95 -4.99
C GLY A 141 -20.44 7.28 -5.68
N HIS A 142 -20.71 8.35 -4.93
CA HIS A 142 -21.06 9.65 -5.49
C HIS A 142 -19.82 10.54 -5.64
N ILE A 143 -19.50 10.93 -6.89
CA ILE A 143 -18.44 11.90 -7.21
C ILE A 143 -19.02 13.31 -7.21
N SER A 144 -18.41 14.24 -6.49
CA SER A 144 -18.85 15.64 -6.43
C SER A 144 -18.57 16.36 -7.75
N ALA A 145 -19.60 16.94 -8.37
CA ALA A 145 -19.44 17.75 -9.60
C ALA A 145 -18.59 19.01 -9.40
N ARG A 146 -18.59 19.59 -8.19
CA ARG A 146 -17.81 20.80 -7.88
C ARG A 146 -16.31 20.54 -7.76
N PHE A 147 -15.94 19.38 -7.20
CA PHE A 147 -14.56 19.07 -6.84
C PHE A 147 -13.93 17.96 -7.70
N GLY A 148 -14.73 17.23 -8.47
CA GLY A 148 -14.27 16.07 -9.24
C GLY A 148 -13.80 14.89 -8.38
N THR A 149 -14.17 14.85 -7.10
CA THR A 149 -13.68 13.87 -6.12
C THR A 149 -14.81 13.20 -5.33
N PRO A 150 -14.61 11.96 -4.85
CA PRO A 150 -15.60 11.23 -4.06
C PRO A 150 -15.58 11.67 -2.59
N VAL A 151 -16.05 12.88 -2.31
CA VAL A 151 -15.99 13.53 -0.98
C VAL A 151 -16.46 12.63 0.17
N ARG A 152 -17.48 11.79 -0.07
CA ARG A 152 -18.03 10.87 0.94
C ARG A 152 -17.05 9.76 1.31
N VAL A 153 -16.34 9.21 0.32
CA VAL A 153 -15.28 8.22 0.56
C VAL A 153 -14.10 8.88 1.26
N ASN A 154 -13.69 10.07 0.81
CA ASN A 154 -12.60 10.82 1.46
C ASN A 154 -12.87 11.12 2.93
N LEU A 155 -14.11 11.52 3.28
CA LEU A 155 -14.50 11.73 4.67
C LEU A 155 -14.51 10.41 5.46
N LEU A 156 -15.00 9.33 4.86
CA LEU A 156 -15.00 8.00 5.49
C LEU A 156 -13.58 7.52 5.76
N THR A 157 -12.68 7.59 4.78
CA THR A 157 -11.27 7.15 4.94
C THR A 157 -10.53 8.05 5.91
N GLY A 158 -10.80 9.35 5.93
CA GLY A 158 -10.28 10.28 6.94
C GLY A 158 -10.72 9.89 8.36
N VAL A 159 -12.02 9.71 8.59
CA VAL A 159 -12.57 9.31 9.90
C VAL A 159 -12.00 7.96 10.34
N MET A 160 -11.98 6.97 9.44
CA MET A 160 -11.42 5.64 9.74
C MET A 160 -9.93 5.72 10.07
N SER A 161 -9.16 6.54 9.34
CA SER A 161 -7.73 6.72 9.61
C SER A 161 -7.50 7.38 10.98
N THR A 162 -8.30 8.38 11.36
CA THR A 162 -8.22 9.00 12.69
C THR A 162 -8.60 8.02 13.80
N LEU A 163 -9.66 7.23 13.62
CA LEU A 163 -10.05 6.21 14.58
C LEU A 163 -8.97 5.14 14.77
N LEU A 164 -8.40 4.64 13.68
CA LEU A 164 -7.30 3.68 13.72
C LEU A 164 -6.05 4.27 14.37
N PHE A 165 -5.74 5.54 14.09
CA PHE A 165 -4.63 6.25 14.73
C PHE A 165 -4.80 6.31 16.26
N VAL A 166 -5.96 6.76 16.74
CA VAL A 166 -6.25 6.84 18.18
C VAL A 166 -6.20 5.46 18.82
N MET A 167 -6.91 4.48 18.23
CA MET A 167 -6.93 3.10 18.76
C MET A 167 -5.53 2.49 18.85
N ALA A 168 -4.74 2.60 17.79
CA ALA A 168 -3.39 2.05 17.78
C ALA A 168 -2.44 2.81 18.73
N SER A 169 -2.63 4.11 18.92
CA SER A 169 -1.87 4.91 19.92
C SER A 169 -2.17 4.45 21.35
N GLU A 170 -3.44 4.25 21.70
CA GLU A 170 -3.86 3.76 23.02
C GLU A 170 -3.33 2.35 23.30
N ILE A 171 -3.48 1.42 22.33
CA ILE A 171 -3.00 0.03 22.46
C ILE A 171 -1.48 -0.04 22.63
N THR A 172 -0.74 0.88 22.03
CA THR A 172 0.73 0.90 22.07
C THR A 172 1.30 1.76 23.20
N SER A 173 0.44 2.31 24.07
CA SER A 173 0.83 3.21 25.17
C SER A 173 1.65 4.41 24.67
N GLY A 174 1.34 4.93 23.48
CA GLY A 174 2.03 6.05 22.86
C GLY A 174 3.44 5.75 22.30
N ASN A 175 3.88 4.49 22.27
CA ASN A 175 5.18 4.14 21.69
C ASN A 175 5.15 4.17 20.16
N ALA A 176 5.78 5.20 19.57
CA ALA A 176 5.81 5.41 18.12
C ALA A 176 6.40 4.23 17.32
N GLY A 177 7.40 3.54 17.87
CA GLY A 177 8.01 2.35 17.24
C GLY A 177 7.03 1.19 17.13
N LYS A 178 6.36 0.85 18.24
CA LYS A 178 5.32 -0.18 18.28
C LYS A 178 4.15 0.18 17.37
N TYR A 179 3.70 1.45 17.43
CA TYR A 179 2.64 1.97 16.55
C TYR A 179 3.00 1.77 15.08
N PHE A 180 4.19 2.20 14.66
CA PHE A 180 4.63 2.08 13.28
C PHE A 180 4.67 0.62 12.81
N SER A 181 5.23 -0.28 13.62
CA SER A 181 5.29 -1.71 13.29
C SER A 181 3.91 -2.34 13.15
N VAL A 182 2.98 -2.04 14.08
CA VAL A 182 1.61 -2.60 14.03
C VAL A 182 0.85 -2.07 12.82
N VAL A 183 0.87 -0.76 12.57
CA VAL A 183 0.16 -0.16 11.44
C VAL A 183 0.76 -0.62 10.11
N LEU A 184 2.08 -0.72 10.02
CA LEU A 184 2.75 -1.24 8.83
C LEU A 184 2.35 -2.71 8.58
N ALA A 185 2.37 -3.56 9.61
CA ALA A 185 1.95 -4.96 9.47
C ALA A 185 0.49 -5.07 9.00
N LEU A 186 -0.41 -4.28 9.59
CA LEU A 186 -1.81 -4.22 9.16
C LEU A 186 -1.93 -3.79 7.70
N ALA A 187 -1.25 -2.71 7.29
CA ALA A 187 -1.27 -2.23 5.91
C ALA A 187 -0.73 -3.26 4.90
N ILE A 188 0.35 -3.96 5.25
CA ILE A 188 0.89 -5.04 4.41
C ILE A 188 -0.14 -6.16 4.29
N SER A 189 -0.70 -6.61 5.42
CA SER A 189 -1.63 -7.74 5.46
C SER A 189 -2.90 -7.50 4.63
N THR A 190 -3.52 -6.33 4.77
CA THR A 190 -4.74 -5.96 4.05
C THR A 190 -4.49 -5.91 2.54
N THR A 191 -3.33 -5.37 2.16
CA THR A 191 -2.95 -5.20 0.76
C THR A 191 -2.61 -6.53 0.09
N THR A 192 -1.80 -7.38 0.73
CA THR A 192 -1.39 -8.66 0.13
C THR A 192 -2.60 -9.57 -0.11
N ILE A 193 -3.61 -9.52 0.77
CA ILE A 193 -4.83 -10.31 0.63
C ILE A 193 -5.75 -9.75 -0.46
N ALA A 194 -5.86 -8.43 -0.59
CA ALA A 194 -6.57 -7.84 -1.73
C ALA A 194 -5.92 -8.30 -3.06
N TYR A 195 -4.60 -8.33 -3.12
CA TYR A 195 -3.85 -8.79 -4.30
C TYR A 195 -4.05 -10.28 -4.64
N LEU A 196 -4.31 -11.14 -3.66
CA LEU A 196 -4.71 -12.54 -3.91
C LEU A 196 -5.99 -12.65 -4.72
N SER A 197 -6.88 -11.66 -4.63
CA SER A 197 -8.12 -11.62 -5.41
C SER A 197 -7.92 -10.87 -6.74
N ILE A 198 -7.17 -9.77 -6.72
CA ILE A 198 -6.99 -8.89 -7.88
C ILE A 198 -6.17 -9.56 -9.01
N PHE A 199 -5.06 -10.22 -8.69
CA PHE A 199 -4.19 -10.78 -9.73
C PHE A 199 -4.84 -11.93 -10.52
N PRO A 200 -5.53 -12.91 -9.90
CA PRO A 200 -6.27 -13.94 -10.64
C PRO A 200 -7.46 -13.37 -11.43
N ALA A 201 -8.05 -12.27 -10.96
CA ALA A 201 -9.16 -11.62 -11.66
C ALA A 201 -8.77 -11.14 -13.06
N LEU A 202 -7.52 -10.74 -13.29
CA LEU A 202 -7.01 -10.40 -14.63
C LEU A 202 -7.22 -11.55 -15.62
N PHE A 203 -6.83 -12.76 -15.22
CA PHE A 203 -6.93 -13.95 -16.05
C PHE A 203 -8.39 -14.37 -16.25
N ARG A 204 -9.18 -14.36 -15.17
CA ARG A 204 -10.63 -14.63 -15.24
C ARG A 204 -11.33 -13.65 -16.18
N LEU A 205 -10.99 -12.36 -16.13
CA LEU A 205 -11.56 -11.34 -17.00
C LEU A 205 -11.18 -11.55 -18.46
N ARG A 206 -9.98 -12.05 -18.76
CA ARG A 206 -9.57 -12.39 -20.13
C ARG A 206 -10.36 -13.55 -20.73
N ARG A 207 -10.73 -14.54 -19.93
CA ARG A 207 -11.55 -15.67 -20.39
C ARG A 207 -13.04 -15.36 -20.46
N SER A 208 -13.57 -14.66 -19.44
CA SER A 208 -15.00 -14.34 -19.36
C SER A 208 -15.43 -13.20 -20.29
N HIS A 209 -14.57 -12.20 -20.49
CA HIS A 209 -14.87 -11.02 -21.30
C HIS A 209 -13.75 -10.78 -22.35
N PRO A 210 -13.57 -11.69 -23.31
CA PRO A 210 -12.53 -11.59 -24.34
C PRO A 210 -12.82 -10.49 -25.38
N HIS A 211 -14.09 -10.17 -25.58
CA HIS A 211 -14.57 -9.21 -26.59
C HIS A 211 -14.34 -7.74 -26.18
N VAL A 212 -14.06 -7.46 -24.91
CA VAL A 212 -13.88 -6.09 -24.42
C VAL A 212 -12.56 -5.50 -24.93
N LYS A 213 -12.63 -4.34 -25.57
CA LYS A 213 -11.46 -3.57 -26.01
C LYS A 213 -10.72 -3.04 -24.78
N ARG A 214 -9.43 -3.36 -24.67
CA ARG A 214 -8.59 -2.97 -23.51
C ARG A 214 -7.58 -1.91 -23.95
N PRO A 215 -7.44 -0.81 -23.19
CA PRO A 215 -6.41 0.20 -23.49
C PRO A 215 -5.01 -0.41 -23.53
N TYR A 216 -4.69 -1.29 -22.59
CA TYR A 216 -3.43 -2.03 -22.54
C TYR A 216 -3.64 -3.55 -22.63
N ARG A 217 -2.75 -4.23 -23.35
CA ARG A 217 -2.70 -5.70 -23.43
C ARG A 217 -1.28 -6.15 -23.10
N VAL A 218 -1.16 -7.00 -22.07
CA VAL A 218 0.08 -7.71 -21.73
C VAL A 218 0.62 -8.42 -22.98
N PRO A 219 1.91 -8.26 -23.31
CA PRO A 219 2.58 -8.99 -24.38
C PRO A 219 2.44 -10.52 -24.22
N GLY A 220 2.47 -11.28 -25.32
CA GLY A 220 2.37 -12.75 -25.26
C GLY A 220 0.95 -13.31 -25.09
N GLY A 221 -0.09 -12.49 -25.33
CA GLY A 221 -1.47 -12.97 -25.40
C GLY A 221 -1.97 -13.58 -24.08
N ASN A 222 -2.81 -14.62 -24.16
CA ASN A 222 -3.38 -15.27 -22.98
C ASN A 222 -2.32 -15.96 -22.11
N LEU A 223 -1.28 -16.51 -22.73
CA LEU A 223 -0.18 -17.14 -22.01
C LEU A 223 0.61 -16.10 -21.19
N GLY A 224 0.95 -14.96 -21.81
CA GLY A 224 1.62 -13.87 -21.10
C GLY A 224 0.82 -13.34 -19.91
N ALA A 225 -0.50 -13.20 -20.06
CA ALA A 225 -1.35 -12.79 -18.94
C ALA A 225 -1.49 -13.88 -17.85
N LEU A 226 -1.50 -15.15 -18.21
CA LEU A 226 -1.47 -16.25 -17.23
C LEU A 226 -0.16 -16.22 -16.44
N ILE A 227 0.98 -16.09 -17.12
CA ILE A 227 2.30 -16.06 -16.49
C ILE A 227 2.39 -14.86 -15.53
N VAL A 228 2.04 -13.66 -15.98
CA VAL A 228 2.08 -12.45 -15.14
C VAL A 228 1.12 -12.58 -13.95
N ALA A 229 -0.11 -13.04 -14.17
CA ALA A 229 -1.06 -13.24 -13.07
C ALA A 229 -0.57 -14.30 -12.08
N ALA A 230 -0.01 -15.42 -12.56
CA ALA A 230 0.49 -16.51 -11.73
C ALA A 230 1.70 -16.07 -10.89
N ILE A 231 2.68 -15.39 -11.50
CA ILE A 231 3.86 -14.88 -10.80
C ILE A 231 3.45 -13.87 -9.72
N SER A 232 2.61 -12.88 -10.06
CA SER A 232 2.16 -11.88 -9.09
C SER A 232 1.34 -12.50 -7.96
N THR A 233 0.46 -13.46 -8.27
CA THR A 233 -0.32 -14.18 -7.26
C THR A 233 0.58 -15.03 -6.36
N PHE A 234 1.60 -15.70 -6.91
CA PHE A 234 2.56 -16.49 -6.14
C PHE A 234 3.29 -15.62 -5.11
N TRP A 235 3.80 -14.45 -5.52
CA TRP A 235 4.49 -13.55 -4.61
C TRP A 235 3.54 -12.97 -3.55
N ALA A 236 2.31 -12.57 -3.93
CA ALA A 236 1.30 -12.12 -2.97
C ALA A 236 0.92 -13.22 -1.96
N ALA A 237 0.83 -14.48 -2.41
CA ALA A 237 0.58 -15.64 -1.55
C ALA A 237 1.76 -15.90 -0.61
N LEU A 238 2.99 -15.86 -1.12
CA LEU A 238 4.18 -16.01 -0.30
C LEU A 238 4.27 -14.92 0.76
N ALA A 239 3.98 -13.65 0.41
CA ALA A 239 3.92 -12.57 1.39
C ALA A 239 2.82 -12.76 2.43
N THR A 240 1.63 -13.18 2.01
CA THR A 240 0.52 -13.45 2.94
C THR A 240 0.88 -14.58 3.90
N VAL A 241 1.47 -15.68 3.40
CA VAL A 241 1.93 -16.80 4.22
C VAL A 241 3.05 -16.38 5.16
N ALA A 242 4.05 -15.65 4.67
CA ALA A 242 5.17 -15.19 5.50
C ALA A 242 4.73 -14.20 6.60
N LEU A 243 3.64 -13.45 6.38
CA LEU A 243 3.07 -12.52 7.34
C LEU A 243 2.22 -13.22 8.40
N VAL A 244 1.35 -14.15 7.99
CA VAL A 244 0.51 -14.93 8.92
C VAL A 244 1.34 -15.96 9.69
N TRP A 245 2.32 -16.58 9.03
CA TRP A 245 3.21 -17.58 9.59
C TRP A 245 4.69 -17.16 9.43
N PRO A 246 5.20 -16.28 10.30
CA PRO A 246 6.62 -15.96 10.34
C PRO A 246 7.45 -17.24 10.50
N GLY A 247 8.58 -17.32 9.82
CA GLY A 247 9.45 -18.49 9.86
C GLY A 247 8.99 -19.66 8.99
N PHE A 248 7.98 -19.48 8.14
CA PHE A 248 7.60 -20.46 7.12
C PHE A 248 8.82 -20.90 6.28
N GLY A 249 9.05 -22.22 6.21
CA GLY A 249 10.16 -22.80 5.47
C GLY A 249 11.53 -22.70 6.15
N THR A 250 11.59 -22.36 7.45
CA THR A 250 12.83 -22.34 8.24
C THR A 250 12.86 -23.51 9.24
N SER A 251 14.06 -23.89 9.69
CA SER A 251 14.27 -24.98 10.65
C SER A 251 13.80 -24.64 12.07
N ASP A 252 13.67 -23.35 12.39
CA ASP A 252 13.14 -22.86 13.67
C ASP A 252 12.15 -21.71 13.41
N PRO A 253 10.87 -22.02 13.11
CA PRO A 253 9.86 -21.04 12.77
C PRO A 253 9.55 -20.03 13.90
N ASP A 254 9.80 -20.41 15.15
CA ASP A 254 9.45 -19.60 16.32
C ASP A 254 10.51 -18.53 16.60
N SER A 255 11.75 -18.74 16.14
CA SER A 255 12.80 -17.71 16.13
C SER A 255 12.47 -16.49 15.25
N ALA A 256 11.53 -16.64 14.31
CA ALA A 256 11.14 -15.60 13.37
C ALA A 256 9.97 -14.72 13.86
N LEU A 257 9.45 -14.97 15.07
CA LEU A 257 8.39 -14.16 15.65
C LEU A 257 8.90 -12.73 15.96
N PRO A 258 8.05 -11.70 15.83
CA PRO A 258 8.43 -10.33 16.16
C PRO A 258 8.85 -10.16 17.63
N THR A 259 9.74 -9.20 17.87
CA THR A 259 10.24 -8.85 19.21
C THR A 259 9.07 -8.48 20.14
N GLY A 260 8.87 -9.28 21.18
CA GLY A 260 7.72 -9.18 22.10
C GLY A 260 6.89 -10.46 22.23
N PHE A 261 7.02 -11.39 21.26
CA PHE A 261 6.37 -12.71 21.27
C PHE A 261 7.35 -13.88 21.50
N THR A 262 8.55 -13.60 22.02
CA THR A 262 9.66 -14.58 22.12
C THR A 262 10.19 -14.81 23.55
N ALA A 263 9.63 -14.15 24.57
CA ALA A 263 10.33 -13.94 25.85
C ALA A 263 9.83 -14.75 27.08
N THR A 264 8.95 -15.76 26.94
CA THR A 264 8.45 -16.50 28.13
C THR A 264 8.16 -17.99 27.87
N ALA A 265 8.17 -18.79 28.95
CA ALA A 265 8.15 -20.26 29.03
C ALA A 265 7.01 -21.03 28.30
N HIS A 266 6.14 -20.35 27.55
CA HIS A 266 5.06 -20.97 26.77
C HIS A 266 5.10 -20.47 25.30
N GLN A 267 6.10 -20.94 24.57
CA GLN A 267 6.41 -20.53 23.19
C GLN A 267 5.25 -20.81 22.20
N SER A 268 4.53 -21.92 22.39
CA SER A 268 3.35 -22.28 21.59
C SER A 268 2.14 -21.35 21.79
N ALA A 269 1.94 -20.85 23.02
CA ALA A 269 0.85 -19.92 23.32
C ALA A 269 1.09 -18.54 22.70
N GLN A 270 2.35 -18.09 22.62
CA GLN A 270 2.71 -16.80 22.01
C GLN A 270 2.58 -16.82 20.49
N ARG A 271 2.91 -17.94 19.84
CA ARG A 271 2.64 -18.12 18.40
C ARG A 271 1.15 -18.06 18.10
N LEU A 272 0.32 -18.76 18.87
CA LEU A 272 -1.14 -18.68 18.70
C LEU A 272 -1.66 -17.25 18.91
N GLN A 273 -1.16 -16.53 19.92
CA GLN A 273 -1.51 -15.13 20.14
C GLN A 273 -1.11 -14.24 18.93
N PHE A 274 0.08 -14.45 18.37
CA PHE A 274 0.51 -13.74 17.16
C PHE A 274 -0.38 -14.08 15.97
N GLU A 275 -0.63 -15.35 15.69
CA GLU A 275 -1.47 -15.80 14.58
C GLU A 275 -2.89 -15.25 14.70
N LEU A 276 -3.49 -15.28 15.89
CA LEU A 276 -4.80 -14.68 16.15
C LEU A 276 -4.78 -13.16 15.94
N SER A 277 -3.71 -12.47 16.35
CA SER A 277 -3.56 -11.03 16.10
C SER A 277 -3.51 -10.67 14.61
N GLN A 278 -3.12 -11.61 13.75
CA GLN A 278 -3.13 -11.42 12.30
C GLN A 278 -4.45 -11.89 11.69
N ILE A 279 -4.96 -13.06 12.06
CA ILE A 279 -6.19 -13.65 11.50
C ILE A 279 -7.43 -12.83 11.86
N ILE A 280 -7.54 -12.31 13.09
CA ILE A 280 -8.73 -11.56 13.53
C ILE A 280 -8.96 -10.30 12.68
N PRO A 281 -7.97 -9.40 12.48
CA PRO A 281 -8.13 -8.27 11.56
C PRO A 281 -8.55 -8.69 10.14
N LEU A 282 -8.03 -9.81 9.64
CA LEU A 282 -8.40 -10.32 8.32
C LEU A 282 -9.86 -10.76 8.26
N LEU A 283 -10.32 -11.51 9.26
CA LEU A 283 -11.73 -11.90 9.38
C LEU A 283 -12.64 -10.68 9.48
N VAL A 284 -12.23 -9.66 10.25
CA VAL A 284 -12.95 -8.39 10.35
C VAL A 284 -13.03 -7.71 8.98
N LEU A 285 -11.96 -7.67 8.20
CA LEU A 285 -11.95 -7.09 6.86
C LEU A 285 -12.86 -7.85 5.89
N PHE A 286 -12.85 -9.19 5.93
CA PHE A 286 -13.78 -10.00 5.15
C PHE A 286 -15.23 -9.76 5.56
N ALA A 287 -15.51 -9.64 6.86
CA ALA A 287 -16.84 -9.31 7.37
C ALA A 287 -17.30 -7.92 6.90
N VAL A 288 -16.43 -6.90 7.00
CA VAL A 288 -16.70 -5.55 6.48
C VAL A 288 -16.96 -5.59 4.97
N GLY A 289 -16.14 -6.32 4.20
CA GLY A 289 -16.35 -6.51 2.78
C GLY A 289 -17.67 -7.20 2.44
N ALA A 290 -18.06 -8.23 3.20
CA ALA A 290 -19.34 -8.91 3.04
C ALA A 290 -20.53 -8.00 3.39
N VAL A 291 -20.41 -7.18 4.43
CA VAL A 291 -21.41 -6.16 4.79
C VAL A 291 -21.54 -5.12 3.69
N PHE A 292 -20.43 -4.60 3.15
CA PHE A 292 -20.44 -3.66 2.02
C PHE A 292 -21.12 -4.28 0.81
N TYR A 293 -20.75 -5.52 0.49
CA TYR A 293 -21.37 -6.26 -0.60
C TYR A 293 -22.87 -6.48 -0.37
N TRP A 294 -23.30 -6.77 0.86
CA TRP A 294 -24.72 -6.90 1.18
C TRP A 294 -25.48 -5.57 1.02
N LEU A 295 -24.91 -4.46 1.52
CA LEU A 295 -25.50 -3.12 1.39
C LEU A 295 -25.58 -2.64 -0.07
N GLY A 296 -24.70 -3.11 -0.94
CA GLY A 296 -24.74 -2.83 -2.38
C GLY A 296 -25.74 -3.69 -3.18
N SER A 297 -26.45 -4.62 -2.54
CA SER A 297 -27.34 -5.57 -3.22
C SER A 297 -28.48 -4.90 -3.99
N ASP A 298 -29.04 -3.82 -3.45
CA ASP A 298 -30.08 -3.05 -4.11
C ASP A 298 -29.57 -2.40 -5.41
N THR A 299 -28.38 -1.79 -5.38
CA THR A 299 -27.72 -1.24 -6.56
C THR A 299 -27.56 -2.31 -7.64
N ARG A 300 -27.04 -3.48 -7.28
CA ARG A 300 -26.80 -4.58 -8.24
C ARG A 300 -28.08 -5.10 -8.89
N ARG A 301 -29.21 -5.10 -8.16
CA ARG A 301 -30.52 -5.49 -8.72
C ARG A 301 -31.02 -4.51 -9.77
N HIS A 302 -30.64 -3.24 -9.66
CA HIS A 302 -31.04 -2.18 -10.58
C HIS A 302 -30.02 -1.92 -11.71
N LEU A 303 -28.86 -2.58 -11.70
CA LEU A 303 -27.89 -2.47 -12.79
C LEU A 303 -28.39 -3.26 -14.01
N VAL A 304 -28.69 -2.55 -15.09
CA VAL A 304 -29.03 -3.16 -16.38
C VAL A 304 -27.75 -3.74 -16.99
N PRO A 305 -27.71 -5.04 -17.36
CA PRO A 305 -26.56 -5.61 -18.05
C PRO A 305 -26.38 -4.89 -19.41
N LYS A 306 -25.36 -4.05 -19.53
CA LYS A 306 -25.04 -3.40 -20.79
C LYS A 306 -24.27 -4.38 -21.68
N ASN A 307 -24.80 -4.67 -22.87
CA ASN A 307 -24.16 -5.59 -23.80
C ASN A 307 -22.93 -4.91 -24.44
N LEU A 308 -21.74 -5.21 -23.91
CA LEU A 308 -20.46 -4.58 -24.27
C LEU A 308 -20.04 -4.80 -25.74
N ALA A 309 -20.74 -5.65 -26.48
CA ALA A 309 -20.52 -5.88 -27.92
C ALA A 309 -21.01 -4.73 -28.82
N THR A 310 -21.85 -3.82 -28.32
CA THR A 310 -22.55 -2.81 -29.13
C THR A 310 -22.17 -1.36 -28.84
N SER A 311 -21.25 -1.10 -27.91
CA SER A 311 -20.97 0.27 -27.44
C SER A 311 -20.01 1.11 -28.30
N ASP A 312 -19.72 0.69 -29.54
CA ASP A 312 -18.84 1.43 -30.45
C ASP A 312 -19.43 2.75 -31.01
N SER A 313 -20.61 3.18 -30.55
CA SER A 313 -21.29 4.40 -31.05
C SER A 313 -21.27 5.62 -30.11
N VAL A 314 -20.57 5.60 -28.97
CA VAL A 314 -20.44 6.83 -28.17
C VAL A 314 -19.32 7.69 -28.78
N ALA A 315 -19.75 8.68 -29.58
CA ALA A 315 -18.95 9.80 -30.06
C ALA A 315 -18.09 10.40 -28.94
N PRO A 316 -16.91 10.96 -29.24
CA PRO A 316 -16.10 11.65 -28.24
C PRO A 316 -16.99 12.70 -27.57
N ALA A 317 -17.01 12.69 -26.24
CA ALA A 317 -17.75 13.67 -25.45
C ALA A 317 -17.46 15.06 -26.00
N VAL A 318 -18.49 15.65 -26.61
CA VAL A 318 -18.50 17.05 -27.01
C VAL A 318 -18.14 17.83 -25.76
N GLY A 319 -17.08 18.63 -25.86
CA GLY A 319 -16.61 19.48 -24.77
C GLY A 319 -17.77 20.26 -24.19
N LEU A 320 -17.96 20.12 -22.88
CA LEU A 320 -18.75 21.07 -22.11
C LEU A 320 -17.73 22.06 -21.53
N GLY A 321 -17.82 23.31 -22.01
CA GLY A 321 -17.10 24.45 -21.47
C GLY A 321 -17.63 24.90 -20.12
#